data_AF-A0A0C2C1K5-F1
#
_entry.id   AF-A0A0C2C1K5-F1
#
_cell.length_a   1.000
_cell.length_b   1.000
_cell.length_c   1.000
_cell.angle_alpha   90.00
_cell.angle_beta   90.00
_cell.angle_gamma   90.00
#
_symmetry.space_group_name_H-M   'P 1'
#
loop_
_entity.id
_entity.type
_entity.pdbx_description
1 polymer ?
#
loop_
_entity_poly.entity_id
_entity_poly.type
_entity_poly.pdbx_seq_one_letter_code
_entity_poly.pdbx_strand_id
1 'polypeptide(L)'
;MCVLSKDAGGFGVGYRCTCPIGQKLVEGKKCIDSIDYLLFSSNKIVRGIFPDQVQNSLSEAILPISPISQRRIGMYFEVECDVHGNSFFYADIMDNTVYRIRPDGEGAAPVLVTHNDGLVSMSFDWISKQLYYIDNIRNSLEVVKISDTGLVHPDQLTHRQLLKNLRDPVSVVIHPWKGYLFYAEAQRPARIYRWGDR
;
A
#
# COMPACT_ATOMS: atom_id res chain seq x y z
N MET A 1 3.21 19.62 -17.52
CA MET A 1 2.77 21.04 -17.41
C MET A 1 3.94 21.91 -16.94
N CYS A 2 3.98 23.20 -17.24
CA CYS A 2 5.02 24.09 -16.71
C CYS A 2 4.39 25.20 -15.87
N VAL A 3 4.89 25.34 -14.65
CA VAL A 3 4.40 26.28 -13.63
C VAL A 3 5.38 27.44 -13.51
N LEU A 4 4.86 28.60 -13.12
CA LEU A 4 5.68 29.78 -12.86
C LEU A 4 6.69 29.48 -11.73
N SER A 5 7.95 29.84 -11.94
CA SER A 5 9.00 29.71 -10.94
C SER A 5 9.89 30.93 -10.96
N LYS A 6 10.85 31.01 -10.04
CA LYS A 6 11.97 31.94 -10.19
C LYS A 6 12.83 31.51 -11.38
N ASP A 7 13.43 32.47 -12.05
CA ASP A 7 14.46 32.20 -13.06
C ASP A 7 15.74 31.64 -12.42
N ALA A 8 16.69 31.18 -13.23
CA ALA A 8 17.96 30.60 -12.75
C ALA A 8 18.78 31.59 -11.91
N GLY A 9 18.54 32.91 -12.09
CA GLY A 9 19.18 33.97 -11.31
C GLY A 9 18.49 34.29 -9.98
N GLY A 10 17.27 33.80 -9.74
CA GLY A 10 16.52 34.00 -8.49
C GLY A 10 15.84 35.37 -8.35
N PHE A 11 16.03 36.28 -9.30
CA PHE A 11 15.54 37.67 -9.27
C PHE A 11 14.51 37.96 -10.38
N GLY A 12 14.40 37.09 -11.38
CA GLY A 12 13.46 37.20 -12.49
C GLY A 12 12.38 36.13 -12.50
N VAL A 13 11.49 36.22 -13.48
CA VAL A 13 10.38 35.29 -13.69
C VAL A 13 10.83 34.18 -14.64
N GLY A 14 10.78 32.94 -14.17
CA GLY A 14 11.10 31.74 -14.92
C GLY A 14 9.94 30.74 -14.95
N TYR A 15 10.22 29.54 -15.45
CA TYR A 15 9.27 28.44 -15.41
C TYR A 15 9.97 27.15 -15.01
N ARG A 16 9.19 26.24 -14.43
CA ARG A 16 9.62 24.87 -14.15
C ARG A 16 8.55 23.89 -14.58
N CYS A 17 8.96 22.86 -15.31
CA CYS A 17 8.03 21.82 -15.71
C CYS A 17 7.84 20.78 -14.60
N THR A 18 6.63 20.26 -14.51
CA THR A 18 6.20 19.24 -13.57
C THR A 18 5.28 18.27 -14.28
N CYS A 19 5.23 17.04 -13.78
CA CYS A 19 4.40 15.98 -14.34
C CYS A 19 3.17 15.73 -13.46
N PRO A 20 2.08 15.20 -14.05
CA PRO A 20 0.99 14.61 -13.30
C PRO A 20 1.47 13.52 -12.32
N ILE A 21 0.59 13.17 -11.39
CA ILE A 21 0.80 12.06 -10.46
C ILE A 21 1.08 10.76 -11.24
N GLY A 22 2.03 9.96 -10.76
CA GLY A 22 2.43 8.71 -11.41
C GLY A 22 3.46 8.87 -12.53
N GLN A 23 3.87 10.11 -12.84
CA GLN A 23 4.82 10.39 -13.92
C GLN A 23 6.11 11.04 -13.43
N LYS A 24 7.24 10.59 -14.00
CA LYS A 24 8.56 11.18 -13.81
C LYS A 24 8.85 12.20 -14.91
N LEU A 25 9.48 13.32 -14.52
CA LEU A 25 9.99 14.31 -15.47
C LEU A 25 11.38 13.87 -15.99
N VAL A 26 11.50 13.75 -17.30
CA VAL A 26 12.72 13.38 -18.04
C VAL A 26 13.17 14.59 -18.87
N GLU A 27 14.49 14.85 -18.84
CA GLU A 27 15.12 15.96 -19.58
C GLU A 27 14.48 17.33 -19.30
N GLY A 28 13.87 17.49 -18.12
CA GLY A 28 13.24 18.75 -17.68
C GLY A 28 11.98 19.16 -18.47
N LYS A 29 11.50 18.36 -19.43
CA LYS A 29 10.40 18.74 -20.32
C LYS A 29 9.41 17.62 -20.63
N LYS A 30 9.82 16.35 -20.59
CA LYS A 30 9.00 15.21 -20.99
C LYS A 30 8.51 14.46 -19.76
N CYS A 31 7.24 14.09 -19.73
CA CYS A 31 6.70 13.23 -18.67
C CYS A 31 6.59 11.80 -19.18
N ILE A 32 7.01 10.84 -18.36
CA ILE A 32 6.88 9.40 -18.62
C ILE A 32 6.22 8.72 -17.43
N ASP A 33 5.37 7.74 -17.69
CA ASP A 33 4.82 6.88 -16.63
C ASP A 33 5.95 6.09 -15.97
N SER A 34 5.90 5.98 -14.65
CA SER A 34 6.89 5.23 -13.89
C SER A 34 6.23 4.40 -12.80
N ILE A 35 6.48 3.09 -12.84
CA ILE A 35 6.07 2.13 -11.81
C ILE A 35 7.16 1.88 -10.77
N ASP A 36 8.35 2.47 -10.96
CA ASP A 36 9.45 2.40 -10.01
C ASP A 36 9.37 3.56 -9.01
N TYR A 37 8.76 3.28 -7.87
CA TYR A 37 8.57 4.22 -6.76
C TYR A 37 8.59 3.50 -5.41
N LEU A 38 8.87 4.26 -4.36
CA LEU A 38 8.76 3.81 -2.98
C LEU A 38 7.37 4.18 -2.44
N LEU A 39 6.55 3.17 -2.16
CA LEU A 39 5.29 3.33 -1.41
C LEU A 39 5.56 3.20 0.08
N PHE A 40 5.01 4.10 0.89
CA PHE A 40 5.12 4.03 2.33
C PHE A 40 3.90 4.65 3.04
N SER A 41 3.64 4.17 4.25
CA SER A 41 2.66 4.71 5.18
C SER A 41 3.34 5.43 6.35
N SER A 42 2.58 6.32 6.97
CA SER A 42 2.81 6.91 8.28
C SER A 42 1.45 7.16 8.92
N ASN A 43 1.43 7.52 10.21
CA ASN A 43 0.21 7.63 11.02
C ASN A 43 -0.93 8.45 10.39
N LYS A 44 -0.68 9.35 9.44
CA LYS A 44 -1.71 10.20 8.80
C LYS A 44 -1.59 10.29 7.29
N ILE A 45 -0.65 9.58 6.69
CA ILE A 45 -0.41 9.71 5.26
C ILE A 45 0.08 8.41 4.62
N VAL A 46 -0.43 8.13 3.43
CA VAL A 46 0.16 7.15 2.52
C VAL A 46 0.70 7.92 1.32
N ARG A 47 1.97 7.68 0.96
CA ARG A 47 2.63 8.37 -0.15
C ARG A 47 3.47 7.42 -0.97
N GLY A 48 3.64 7.81 -2.23
CA GLY A 48 4.52 7.19 -3.20
C GLY A 48 5.50 8.24 -3.69
N ILE A 49 6.79 8.01 -3.48
CA ILE A 49 7.84 8.94 -3.89
C ILE A 49 8.79 8.25 -4.88
N PHE A 50 9.37 9.06 -5.76
CA PHE A 50 10.43 8.62 -6.67
C PHE A 50 11.80 8.78 -5.97
N PRO A 51 12.49 7.69 -5.58
CA PRO A 51 13.70 7.78 -4.74
C PRO A 51 14.86 8.53 -5.39
N ASP A 52 14.93 8.49 -6.72
CA ASP A 52 15.95 9.09 -7.57
C ASP A 52 15.77 10.60 -7.78
N GLN A 53 14.62 11.16 -7.42
CA GLN A 53 14.33 12.59 -7.58
C GLN A 53 14.65 13.39 -6.31
N VAL A 54 15.94 13.59 -6.06
CA VAL A 54 16.48 14.28 -4.86
C VAL A 54 16.32 15.81 -4.93
N GLN A 55 16.01 16.38 -6.11
CA GLN A 55 15.93 17.84 -6.29
C GLN A 55 14.54 18.30 -6.71
N ASN A 56 13.84 18.92 -5.75
CA ASN A 56 12.82 19.93 -5.98
C ASN A 56 11.55 19.51 -6.75
N SER A 57 11.35 18.26 -7.16
CA SER A 57 10.17 17.90 -7.93
C SER A 57 8.92 17.81 -7.04
N LEU A 58 7.84 18.45 -7.50
CA LEU A 58 6.49 18.29 -6.94
C LEU A 58 5.86 16.95 -7.42
N SER A 59 6.67 15.98 -7.84
CA SER A 59 6.21 14.76 -8.48
C SER A 59 5.96 13.68 -7.44
N GLU A 60 4.70 13.33 -7.27
CA GLU A 60 4.29 12.15 -6.50
C GLU A 60 4.05 10.97 -7.44
N ALA A 61 4.38 9.77 -6.97
CA ALA A 61 4.05 8.55 -7.70
C ALA A 61 2.58 8.14 -7.52
N ILE A 62 1.96 8.53 -6.40
CA ILE A 62 0.52 8.33 -6.13
C ILE A 62 -0.11 9.61 -5.59
N LEU A 63 -1.43 9.73 -5.67
CA LEU A 63 -2.18 10.75 -4.96
C LEU A 63 -2.03 10.49 -3.46
N PRO A 64 -1.48 11.43 -2.67
CA PRO A 64 -1.30 11.21 -1.24
C PRO A 64 -2.64 10.95 -0.55
N ILE A 65 -2.74 9.84 0.18
CA ILE A 65 -3.93 9.51 0.96
C ILE A 65 -3.79 10.15 2.33
N SER A 66 -4.82 10.90 2.73
CA SER A 66 -4.92 11.51 4.05
C SER A 66 -6.36 11.46 4.55
N PRO A 67 -6.60 11.56 5.88
CA PRO A 67 -7.95 11.52 6.43
C PRO A 67 -8.82 12.64 5.85
N ILE A 68 -9.95 12.27 5.25
CA ILE A 68 -10.88 13.21 4.57
C ILE A 68 -11.47 14.24 5.55
N SER A 69 -11.46 13.98 6.86
CA SER A 69 -12.01 14.86 7.89
C SER A 69 -11.04 14.99 9.06
N GLN A 70 -10.91 16.20 9.60
CA GLN A 70 -10.15 16.46 10.84
C GLN A 70 -10.67 15.66 12.04
N ARG A 71 -11.92 15.18 12.00
CA ARG A 71 -12.50 14.32 13.05
C ARG A 71 -12.11 12.85 12.90
N ARG A 72 -11.69 12.41 11.71
CA ARG A 72 -11.18 11.05 11.50
C ARG A 72 -9.70 11.03 11.84
N ILE A 73 -9.34 10.14 12.76
CA ILE A 73 -7.98 9.97 13.24
C ILE A 73 -7.22 8.97 12.33
N GLY A 74 -7.74 8.58 11.16
CA GLY A 74 -7.20 7.51 10.29
C GLY A 74 -5.70 7.24 10.47
N MET A 75 -5.37 5.99 10.83
CA MET A 75 -4.03 5.55 11.19
C MET A 75 -3.56 4.50 10.19
N TYR A 76 -2.71 4.91 9.27
CA TYR A 76 -2.23 4.03 8.21
C TYR A 76 -0.97 3.30 8.66
N PHE A 77 -1.05 1.98 8.74
CA PHE A 77 0.04 1.17 9.29
C PHE A 77 0.82 0.43 8.21
N GLU A 78 0.12 -0.16 7.25
CA GLU A 78 0.72 -1.10 6.29
C GLU A 78 0.24 -0.78 4.88
N VAL A 79 1.10 -1.04 3.89
CA VAL A 79 0.84 -0.83 2.45
C VAL A 79 1.35 -1.99 1.60
N GLU A 80 0.65 -2.29 0.51
CA GLU A 80 1.05 -3.31 -0.47
C GLU A 80 0.69 -2.87 -1.90
N CYS A 81 1.41 -3.35 -2.91
CA CYS A 81 1.23 -2.92 -4.31
C CYS A 81 0.73 -4.05 -5.23
N ASP A 82 -0.27 -3.74 -6.07
CA ASP A 82 -0.59 -4.51 -7.28
C ASP A 82 -0.20 -3.70 -8.53
N VAL A 83 1.08 -3.80 -8.90
CA VAL A 83 1.64 -3.07 -10.05
C VAL A 83 0.92 -3.42 -11.35
N HIS A 84 0.58 -4.69 -11.56
CA HIS A 84 -0.10 -5.15 -12.78
C HIS A 84 -1.59 -4.77 -12.80
N GLY A 85 -2.24 -4.77 -11.63
CA GLY A 85 -3.63 -4.33 -11.46
C GLY A 85 -3.79 -2.81 -11.33
N ASN A 86 -2.71 -2.03 -11.44
CA ASN A 86 -2.67 -0.58 -11.28
C ASN A 86 -3.40 -0.09 -10.02
N SER A 87 -3.11 -0.75 -8.90
CA SER A 87 -3.70 -0.41 -7.60
C SER A 87 -2.72 -0.69 -6.46
N PHE A 88 -2.96 -0.07 -5.32
CA PHE A 88 -2.28 -0.40 -4.08
C PHE A 88 -3.29 -0.57 -2.95
N PHE A 89 -2.83 -1.19 -1.88
CA PHE A 89 -3.58 -1.46 -0.68
C PHE A 89 -3.02 -0.67 0.48
N TYR A 90 -3.88 -0.19 1.36
CA TYR A 90 -3.47 0.40 2.63
C TYR A 90 -4.43 0.00 3.74
N ALA A 91 -3.90 -0.25 4.94
CA ALA A 91 -4.69 -0.57 6.12
C ALA A 91 -4.89 0.69 6.98
N ASP A 92 -6.15 1.03 7.26
CA ASP A 92 -6.50 1.96 8.33
C ASP A 92 -6.94 1.18 9.56
N ILE A 93 -6.09 1.17 10.58
CA ILE A 93 -6.33 0.42 11.82
C ILE A 93 -7.27 1.16 12.78
N MET A 94 -7.65 2.42 12.51
CA MET A 94 -8.75 3.06 13.25
C MET A 94 -10.11 2.64 12.70
N ASP A 95 -10.19 2.46 11.37
CA ASP A 95 -11.40 2.01 10.68
C ASP A 95 -11.46 0.47 10.57
N ASN A 96 -10.46 -0.26 11.08
CA ASN A 96 -10.36 -1.72 11.02
C ASN A 96 -10.61 -2.25 9.61
N THR A 97 -10.00 -1.57 8.63
CA THR A 97 -10.33 -1.74 7.21
C THR A 97 -9.08 -1.70 6.33
N VAL A 98 -9.01 -2.63 5.38
CA VAL A 98 -8.06 -2.56 4.26
C VAL A 98 -8.76 -1.99 3.04
N TYR A 99 -8.19 -0.94 2.46
CA TYR A 99 -8.66 -0.29 1.25
C TYR A 99 -7.78 -0.68 0.06
N ARG A 100 -8.39 -0.76 -1.12
CA ARG A 100 -7.69 -0.78 -2.41
C ARG A 100 -7.94 0.53 -3.14
N ILE A 101 -6.95 1.13 -3.75
CA ILE A 101 -7.15 2.35 -4.54
C ILE A 101 -6.15 2.41 -5.70
N ARG A 102 -6.49 3.15 -6.76
CA ARG A 102 -5.57 3.42 -7.86
C ARG A 102 -4.55 4.50 -7.47
N PRO A 103 -3.34 4.49 -8.05
CA PRO A 103 -2.33 5.53 -7.85
C PRO A 103 -2.83 6.95 -8.08
N ASP A 104 -3.71 7.18 -9.05
CA ASP A 104 -4.28 8.50 -9.36
C ASP A 104 -5.39 8.94 -8.38
N GLY A 105 -5.78 8.06 -7.45
CA GLY A 105 -6.91 8.26 -6.54
C GLY A 105 -8.27 8.09 -7.20
N GLU A 106 -8.33 7.72 -8.49
CA GLU A 106 -9.58 7.45 -9.18
C GLU A 106 -10.12 6.05 -8.84
N GLY A 107 -11.45 5.94 -8.84
CA GLY A 107 -12.16 4.72 -8.44
C GLY A 107 -12.56 4.75 -6.96
N ALA A 108 -13.70 4.14 -6.65
CA ALA A 108 -14.10 3.94 -5.26
C ALA A 108 -13.02 3.10 -4.57
N ALA A 109 -12.55 3.52 -3.39
CA ALA A 109 -11.65 2.70 -2.57
C ALA A 109 -12.46 1.53 -2.00
N PRO A 110 -12.51 0.36 -2.65
CA PRO A 110 -13.37 -0.70 -2.20
C PRO A 110 -12.78 -1.23 -0.90
N VAL A 111 -13.67 -1.41 0.06
CA VAL A 111 -13.35 -2.07 1.32
C VAL A 111 -13.09 -3.54 1.01
N LEU A 112 -11.86 -4.00 1.26
CA LEU A 112 -11.45 -5.38 0.97
C LEU A 112 -11.51 -6.29 2.18
N VAL A 113 -11.32 -5.74 3.36
CA VAL A 113 -11.39 -6.50 4.61
C VAL A 113 -12.11 -5.60 5.60
N THR A 114 -13.32 -5.97 6.01
CA THR A 114 -13.99 -5.37 7.17
C THR A 114 -13.77 -6.21 8.41
N HIS A 115 -13.82 -5.59 9.57
CA HIS A 115 -13.76 -6.28 10.86
C HIS A 115 -12.47 -7.09 11.02
N ASN A 116 -11.30 -6.56 10.64
CA ASN A 116 -10.07 -7.01 11.29
C ASN A 116 -10.03 -6.36 12.68
N ASP A 117 -9.55 -7.07 13.69
CA ASP A 117 -9.50 -6.56 15.07
C ASP A 117 -8.13 -5.93 15.40
N GLY A 118 -7.09 -6.33 14.67
CA GLY A 118 -5.76 -5.73 14.78
C GLY A 118 -4.82 -6.16 13.66
N LEU A 119 -5.06 -5.67 12.44
CA LEU A 119 -4.12 -5.91 11.34
C LEU A 119 -2.77 -5.25 11.63
N VAL A 120 -1.71 -6.06 11.66
CA VAL A 120 -0.33 -5.59 11.92
C VAL A 120 0.62 -5.76 10.74
N SER A 121 0.31 -6.65 9.80
CA SER A 121 1.09 -6.84 8.59
C SER A 121 0.24 -7.49 7.52
N MET A 122 0.51 -7.17 6.25
CA MET A 122 -0.16 -7.78 5.11
C MET A 122 0.83 -8.03 3.97
N SER A 123 0.52 -8.98 3.10
CA SER A 123 1.32 -9.28 1.92
C SER A 123 0.44 -9.76 0.76
N PHE A 124 0.67 -9.20 -0.44
CA PHE A 124 -0.18 -9.43 -1.60
C PHE A 124 0.45 -10.36 -2.65
N ASP A 125 -0.26 -11.45 -2.98
CA ASP A 125 0.07 -12.35 -4.07
C ASP A 125 -0.55 -11.86 -5.38
N TRP A 126 0.26 -11.20 -6.20
CA TRP A 126 -0.18 -10.69 -7.50
C TRP A 126 -0.48 -11.78 -8.54
N ILE A 127 0.02 -13.01 -8.35
CA ILE A 127 -0.21 -14.13 -9.26
C ILE A 127 -1.55 -14.78 -8.95
N SER A 128 -1.80 -15.12 -7.68
CA SER A 128 -3.05 -15.77 -7.27
C SER A 128 -4.17 -14.80 -6.90
N LYS A 129 -3.87 -13.49 -6.88
CA LYS A 129 -4.75 -12.40 -6.44
C LYS A 129 -5.30 -12.66 -5.03
N GLN A 130 -4.40 -12.96 -4.10
CA GLN A 130 -4.72 -13.20 -2.70
C GLN A 130 -3.96 -12.23 -1.79
N LEU A 131 -4.67 -11.62 -0.84
CA LEU A 131 -4.07 -10.80 0.20
C LEU A 131 -4.01 -11.62 1.50
N TYR A 132 -2.81 -11.81 2.01
CA TYR A 132 -2.55 -12.44 3.31
C TYR A 132 -2.36 -11.35 4.35
N TYR A 133 -2.94 -11.50 5.53
CA TYR A 133 -2.70 -10.57 6.63
C TYR A 133 -2.65 -11.27 7.98
N ILE A 134 -1.98 -10.62 8.93
CA ILE A 134 -1.95 -11.03 10.32
C ILE A 134 -2.86 -10.13 11.14
N ASP A 135 -3.72 -10.76 11.92
CA ASP A 135 -4.51 -10.12 12.98
C ASP A 135 -3.92 -10.51 14.34
N ASN A 136 -3.30 -9.55 15.03
CA ASN A 136 -2.63 -9.80 16.30
C ASN A 136 -3.59 -9.91 17.49
N ILE A 137 -4.80 -9.36 17.38
CA ILE A 137 -5.85 -9.51 18.40
C ILE A 137 -6.45 -10.91 18.32
N ARG A 138 -6.72 -11.39 17.10
CA ARG A 138 -7.22 -12.76 16.85
C ARG A 138 -6.12 -13.82 16.87
N ASN A 139 -4.86 -13.40 16.88
CA ASN A 139 -3.69 -14.29 16.80
C ASN A 139 -3.78 -15.25 15.59
N SER A 140 -4.11 -14.69 14.43
CA SER A 140 -4.38 -15.45 13.22
C SER A 140 -3.61 -14.91 12.01
N LEU A 141 -3.39 -15.82 11.06
CA LEU A 141 -3.00 -15.46 9.70
C LEU A 141 -4.17 -15.81 8.79
N GLU A 142 -4.66 -14.80 8.08
CA GLU A 142 -5.88 -14.86 7.29
C GLU A 142 -5.56 -14.56 5.83
N VAL A 143 -6.41 -15.06 4.94
CA VAL A 143 -6.28 -14.87 3.50
C VAL A 143 -7.62 -14.47 2.90
N VAL A 144 -7.54 -13.50 2.00
CA VAL A 144 -8.67 -12.97 1.26
C VAL A 144 -8.36 -13.01 -0.23
N LYS A 145 -9.27 -13.58 -1.02
CA LYS A 145 -9.18 -13.50 -2.48
C LYS A 145 -9.65 -12.13 -2.95
N ILE A 146 -8.83 -11.46 -3.75
CA ILE A 146 -9.12 -10.16 -4.36
C ILE A 146 -9.75 -10.40 -5.73
N SER A 147 -10.91 -9.81 -6.00
CA SER A 147 -11.50 -9.83 -7.33
C SER A 147 -10.87 -8.76 -8.22
N ASP A 148 -10.85 -9.01 -9.53
CA ASP A 148 -10.36 -8.04 -10.50
C ASP A 148 -11.23 -6.77 -10.54
N THR A 149 -12.53 -6.91 -10.27
CA THR A 149 -13.52 -5.81 -10.30
C THR A 149 -13.38 -4.82 -9.16
N GLY A 150 -12.55 -5.09 -8.15
CA GLY A 150 -12.27 -4.20 -7.02
C GLY A 150 -13.41 -4.12 -6.01
N LEU A 151 -14.66 -4.03 -6.47
CA LEU A 151 -15.85 -4.11 -5.65
C LEU A 151 -16.06 -5.56 -5.22
N VAL A 152 -15.55 -5.92 -4.05
CA VAL A 152 -16.05 -7.09 -3.34
C VAL A 152 -17.01 -6.55 -2.29
N HIS A 153 -18.31 -6.76 -2.49
CA HIS A 153 -19.23 -6.56 -1.38
C HIS A 153 -18.82 -7.52 -0.25
N PRO A 154 -18.97 -7.13 1.04
CA PRO A 154 -18.57 -7.97 2.18
C PRO A 154 -19.10 -9.41 2.15
N ASP A 155 -20.23 -9.65 1.50
CA ASP A 155 -20.87 -10.95 1.30
C ASP A 155 -20.22 -11.81 0.19
N GLN A 156 -19.46 -11.21 -0.72
CA GLN A 156 -18.75 -11.90 -1.82
C GLN A 156 -17.27 -12.13 -1.52
N LEU A 157 -16.81 -11.69 -0.34
CA LEU A 157 -15.44 -11.83 0.11
C LEU A 157 -15.13 -13.29 0.44
N THR A 158 -14.30 -13.92 -0.40
CA THR A 158 -13.77 -15.25 -0.10
C THR A 158 -12.63 -15.08 0.92
N HIS A 159 -13.01 -15.15 2.18
CA HIS A 159 -12.13 -15.03 3.34
C HIS A 159 -11.92 -16.40 4.01
N ARG A 160 -10.68 -16.68 4.43
CA ARG A 160 -10.33 -17.90 5.17
C ARG A 160 -9.28 -17.59 6.23
N GLN A 161 -9.43 -18.19 7.40
CA GLN A 161 -8.38 -18.24 8.41
C GLN A 161 -7.41 -19.38 8.05
N LEU A 162 -6.17 -19.04 7.71
CA LEU A 162 -5.16 -20.02 7.29
C LEU A 162 -4.45 -20.66 8.49
N LEU A 163 -4.07 -19.84 9.48
CA LEU A 163 -3.48 -20.27 10.74
C LEU A 163 -4.18 -19.59 11.91
N LYS A 164 -4.25 -20.30 13.05
CA LYS A 164 -4.87 -19.85 14.29
C LYS A 164 -3.95 -20.13 15.48
N ASN A 165 -4.21 -19.46 16.60
CA ASN A 165 -3.43 -19.61 17.83
C ASN A 165 -1.93 -19.32 17.63
N LEU A 166 -1.62 -18.33 16.78
CA LEU A 166 -0.26 -17.84 16.64
C LEU A 166 0.18 -17.15 17.93
N ARG A 167 1.48 -17.15 18.17
CA ARG A 167 2.06 -16.63 19.42
C ARG A 167 2.67 -15.25 19.21
N ASP A 168 1.87 -14.21 19.43
CA ASP A 168 2.26 -12.81 19.19
C ASP A 168 2.76 -12.62 17.74
N PRO A 169 1.88 -12.84 16.73
CA PRO A 169 2.27 -12.77 15.33
C PRO A 169 2.51 -11.32 14.90
N VAL A 170 3.60 -11.08 14.15
CA VAL A 170 4.05 -9.71 13.85
C VAL A 170 4.24 -9.39 12.36
N SER A 171 4.54 -10.37 11.52
CA SER A 171 4.81 -10.11 10.09
C SER A 171 4.50 -11.33 9.25
N VAL A 172 3.96 -11.09 8.05
CA VAL A 172 3.77 -12.08 6.99
C VAL A 172 4.40 -11.55 5.71
N VAL A 173 5.11 -12.41 5.00
CA VAL A 173 5.60 -12.12 3.64
C VAL A 173 5.44 -13.36 2.78
N ILE A 174 5.20 -13.16 1.49
CA ILE A 174 5.06 -14.25 0.54
C ILE A 174 6.12 -14.18 -0.57
N HIS A 175 6.37 -15.33 -1.19
CA HIS A 175 7.16 -15.44 -2.41
C HIS A 175 6.30 -16.11 -3.50
N PRO A 176 5.51 -15.34 -4.28
CA PRO A 176 4.52 -15.88 -5.21
C PRO A 176 5.08 -16.94 -6.17
N TRP A 177 6.22 -16.66 -6.80
CA TRP A 177 6.85 -17.58 -7.76
C TRP A 177 7.27 -18.94 -7.20
N LYS A 178 7.52 -19.03 -5.89
CA LYS A 178 7.92 -20.28 -5.21
C LYS A 178 6.78 -20.90 -4.42
N GLY A 179 5.66 -20.20 -4.28
CA GLY A 179 4.56 -20.61 -3.41
C GLY A 179 4.95 -20.68 -1.93
N TYR A 180 5.94 -19.90 -1.50
CA TYR A 180 6.33 -19.84 -0.09
C TYR A 180 5.60 -18.72 0.64
N LEU A 181 5.23 -18.99 1.88
CA LEU A 181 4.72 -18.01 2.81
C LEU A 181 5.55 -18.10 4.08
N PHE A 182 6.06 -16.96 4.53
CA PHE A 182 6.80 -16.84 5.78
C PHE A 182 6.02 -15.97 6.75
N TYR A 183 6.07 -16.32 8.04
CA TYR A 183 5.46 -15.52 9.10
C TYR A 183 6.33 -15.55 10.36
N ALA A 184 6.25 -14.47 11.14
CA ALA A 184 7.05 -14.30 12.36
C ALA A 184 6.16 -14.27 13.62
N GLU A 185 6.60 -14.98 14.65
CA GLU A 185 6.05 -14.95 16.01
C GLU A 185 7.08 -14.28 16.95
N ALA A 186 6.66 -13.24 17.68
CA ALA A 186 7.53 -12.51 18.60
C ALA A 186 7.52 -13.08 20.03
N GLN A 187 6.57 -13.96 20.38
CA GLN A 187 6.56 -14.60 21.69
C GLN A 187 7.81 -15.47 21.86
N ARG A 188 8.50 -15.33 23.00
CA ARG A 188 9.76 -16.04 23.23
C ARG A 188 9.57 -17.56 23.38
N PRO A 189 10.43 -18.39 22.75
CA PRO A 189 11.49 -17.99 21.82
C PRO A 189 10.92 -17.53 20.47
N ALA A 190 11.28 -16.31 20.07
CA ALA A 190 10.80 -15.69 18.83
C ALA A 190 11.36 -16.44 17.62
N ARG A 191 10.52 -16.66 16.61
CA ARG A 191 10.86 -17.49 15.45
C ARG A 191 10.19 -17.00 14.18
N ILE A 192 10.85 -17.25 13.06
CA ILE A 192 10.30 -17.11 11.73
C ILE A 192 10.02 -18.52 11.21
N TYR A 193 8.83 -18.72 10.67
CA TYR A 193 8.37 -19.99 10.12
C TYR A 193 8.12 -19.85 8.63
N ARG A 194 8.35 -20.94 7.90
CA ARG A 194 7.79 -21.14 6.57
C ARG A 194 6.54 -22.01 6.71
N TRP A 195 5.44 -21.58 6.10
CA TRP A 195 4.21 -22.37 6.08
C TRP A 195 4.40 -23.66 5.27
N GLY A 196 3.92 -24.78 5.81
CA GLY A 196 4.09 -26.12 5.24
C GLY A 196 5.26 -26.94 5.78
N ASP A 197 6.15 -26.37 6.59
CA ASP A 197 7.28 -27.09 7.20
C ASP A 197 6.95 -27.83 8.51
N ARG A 198 5.66 -27.96 8.85
CA ARG A 198 5.17 -28.71 10.01
C ARG A 198 4.42 -29.96 9.60
#